data_AF-A0A419RVZ7-F1
#
_entry.id   AF-A0A419RVZ7-F1
#
_cell.length_a   1.000
_cell.length_b   1.000
_cell.length_c   1.000
_cell.angle_alpha   90.00
_cell.angle_beta   90.00
_cell.angle_gamma   90.00
#
_symmetry.space_group_name_H-M   'P 1'
#
loop_
_entity.id
_entity.type
_entity.pdbx_description
1 polymer ?
#
loop_
_entity_poly.entity_id
_entity_poly.type
_entity_poly.pdbx_seq_one_letter_code
_entity_poly.pdbx_strand_id
1 'polypeptide(L)'
;MHKIEKTAAQVIAGDTSASVDAIDKAVAQLATLCASIVEVSKASNLPIATAQTALAKAGESLNGVIGSRADMATATRELTAIQRRSNLRETGFGCPPLERGHSTQPAEAKIDA
;
A
#
# COMPACT_ATOMS: atom_id res chain seq x y z
N MET A 1 15.01 25.06 -2.81
CA MET A 1 14.99 24.14 -1.65
C MET A 1 13.80 24.50 -0.78
N HIS A 2 12.90 23.55 -0.51
CA HIS A 2 11.73 23.79 0.34
C HIS A 2 12.10 23.81 1.83
N LYS A 3 11.42 24.65 2.62
CA LYS A 3 11.47 24.61 4.09
C LYS A 3 10.22 23.90 4.59
N ILE A 4 10.39 22.72 5.15
CA ILE A 4 9.31 21.87 5.66
C ILE A 4 9.56 21.65 7.15
N GLU A 5 8.50 21.77 7.94
CA GLU A 5 8.53 21.50 9.37
C GLU A 5 8.57 19.98 9.59
N LYS A 6 9.48 19.53 10.47
CA LYS A 6 9.80 18.11 10.62
C LYS A 6 8.60 17.31 11.15
N THR A 7 7.85 17.86 12.08
CA THR A 7 6.68 17.22 12.71
C THR A 7 5.56 17.02 11.68
N ALA A 8 5.29 18.01 10.83
CA ALA A 8 4.33 17.91 9.73
C ALA A 8 4.76 16.84 8.71
N ALA A 9 6.05 16.79 8.36
CA ALA A 9 6.57 15.74 7.49
C ALA A 9 6.43 14.34 8.11
N GLN A 10 6.64 14.21 9.42
CA GLN A 10 6.48 12.97 10.15
C GLN A 10 5.02 12.51 10.21
N VAL A 11 4.06 13.43 10.41
CA VAL A 11 2.62 13.13 10.37
C VAL A 11 2.24 12.60 8.98
N ILE A 12 2.62 13.31 7.92
CA ILE A 12 2.32 12.89 6.54
C ILE A 12 2.91 11.51 6.24
N ALA A 13 4.14 11.24 6.68
CA ALA A 13 4.77 9.93 6.50
C ALA A 13 4.00 8.83 7.25
N GLY A 14 3.58 9.08 8.49
CA GLY A 14 2.77 8.16 9.28
C GLY A 14 1.42 7.85 8.61
N ASP A 15 0.71 8.89 8.18
CA ASP A 15 -0.59 8.77 7.51
C ASP A 15 -0.47 8.03 6.17
N THR A 16 0.62 8.27 5.43
CA THR A 16 0.91 7.57 4.17
C THR A 16 1.10 6.08 4.41
N SER A 17 1.94 5.70 5.38
CA SER A 17 2.18 4.29 5.73
C SER A 17 0.90 3.60 6.21
N ALA A 18 0.13 4.26 7.08
CA ALA A 18 -1.14 3.72 7.58
C ALA A 18 -2.17 3.52 6.45
N SER A 19 -2.21 4.42 5.47
CA SER A 19 -3.08 4.32 4.31
C SER A 19 -2.70 3.14 3.40
N VAL A 20 -1.40 2.93 3.14
CA VAL A 20 -0.92 1.78 2.37
C VAL A 20 -1.29 0.47 3.06
N ASP A 21 -1.08 0.36 4.38
CA ASP A 21 -1.44 -0.83 5.15
C ASP A 21 -2.95 -1.11 5.12
N ALA A 22 -3.77 -0.07 5.17
CA ALA A 22 -5.22 -0.21 5.10
C ALA A 22 -5.68 -0.73 3.72
N ILE A 23 -5.08 -0.22 2.64
CA ILE A 23 -5.38 -0.69 1.28
C ILE A 23 -4.94 -2.14 1.09
N ASP A 24 -3.75 -2.52 1.54
CA ASP A 24 -3.24 -3.89 1.42
C ASP A 24 -4.15 -4.89 2.15
N LYS A 25 -4.65 -4.52 3.33
CA LYS A 25 -5.67 -5.29 4.06
C LYS A 25 -6.98 -5.39 3.28
N ALA A 26 -7.46 -4.28 2.70
CA ALA A 26 -8.70 -4.26 1.92
C ALA A 26 -8.61 -5.16 0.68
N VAL A 27 -7.48 -5.16 -0.03
CA VAL A 27 -7.22 -6.04 -1.17
C VAL A 27 -7.34 -7.51 -0.75
N ALA A 28 -6.67 -7.91 0.33
CA ALA A 28 -6.69 -9.28 0.83
C ALA A 28 -8.11 -9.72 1.25
N GLN A 29 -8.83 -8.85 1.96
CA GLN A 29 -10.20 -9.11 2.41
C GLN A 29 -11.18 -9.26 1.24
N LEU A 30 -11.11 -8.39 0.23
CA LEU A 30 -12.00 -8.45 -0.93
C LEU A 30 -11.70 -9.64 -1.84
N ALA A 31 -10.43 -10.02 -2.00
CA ALA A 31 -10.05 -11.25 -2.69
C ALA A 31 -10.64 -12.49 -1.98
N THR A 32 -10.54 -12.51 -0.65
CA THR A 32 -11.13 -13.57 0.19
C THR A 32 -12.65 -13.63 0.03
N LEU A 33 -13.33 -12.47 0.05
CA LEU A 33 -14.78 -12.39 -0.16
C LEU A 33 -15.20 -12.96 -1.52
N CYS A 34 -14.49 -12.63 -2.59
CA CYS A 34 -14.77 -13.18 -3.93
C CYS A 34 -14.66 -14.71 -3.93
N ALA A 35 -13.63 -15.26 -3.30
CA ALA A 35 -13.45 -16.71 -3.16
C ALA A 35 -14.58 -17.35 -2.35
N SER A 36 -14.96 -16.76 -1.21
CA SER A 36 -16.04 -17.26 -0.37
C SER A 36 -17.40 -17.27 -1.10
N ILE A 37 -17.69 -16.26 -1.92
CA ILE A 37 -18.92 -16.24 -2.73
C ILE A 37 -18.97 -17.45 -3.67
N VAL A 38 -17.86 -17.76 -4.35
CA VAL A 38 -17.77 -18.91 -5.27
C VAL A 38 -17.89 -20.24 -4.50
N GLU A 39 -17.17 -20.36 -3.39
CA GLU A 39 -17.16 -21.57 -2.57
C GLU A 39 -18.53 -21.89 -1.99
N VAL A 40 -19.19 -20.90 -1.38
CA VAL A 40 -20.54 -21.05 -0.82
C VAL A 40 -21.55 -21.37 -1.92
N SER A 41 -21.47 -20.69 -3.07
CA SER A 41 -22.38 -20.97 -4.18
C SER A 41 -22.25 -22.41 -4.67
N LYS A 42 -21.02 -22.92 -4.76
CA LYS A 42 -20.75 -24.32 -5.11
C LYS A 42 -21.25 -25.30 -4.04
N ALA A 43 -20.94 -25.05 -2.76
CA ALA A 43 -21.34 -25.90 -1.65
C ALA A 43 -22.87 -25.98 -1.50
N SER A 44 -23.58 -24.90 -1.83
CA SER A 44 -25.04 -24.82 -1.79
C SER A 44 -25.73 -25.24 -3.10
N ASN A 45 -25.00 -25.75 -4.10
CA ASN A 45 -25.53 -26.08 -5.43
C ASN A 45 -26.36 -24.95 -6.06
N LEU A 46 -25.97 -23.69 -5.82
CA LEU A 46 -26.67 -22.55 -6.39
C LEU A 46 -26.41 -22.48 -7.90
N PRO A 47 -27.43 -22.15 -8.71
CA PRO A 47 -27.19 -21.73 -10.09
C PRO A 47 -26.20 -20.56 -10.11
N ILE A 48 -25.28 -20.55 -11.08
CA ILE A 48 -24.23 -19.51 -11.21
C ILE A 48 -24.84 -18.10 -11.19
N ALA A 49 -25.97 -17.92 -11.87
CA ALA A 49 -26.66 -16.63 -11.95
C ALA A 49 -27.09 -16.07 -10.58
N THR A 50 -27.30 -16.91 -9.56
CA THR A 50 -27.83 -16.50 -8.25
C THR A 50 -26.86 -15.60 -7.49
N ALA A 51 -25.56 -15.89 -7.53
CA ALA A 51 -24.54 -15.11 -6.83
C ALA A 51 -23.70 -14.21 -7.75
N GLN A 52 -23.91 -14.28 -9.06
CA GLN A 52 -23.08 -13.59 -10.05
C GLN A 52 -23.05 -12.07 -9.85
N THR A 53 -24.18 -11.43 -9.56
CA THR A 53 -24.24 -9.98 -9.30
C THR A 53 -23.41 -9.59 -8.08
N ALA A 54 -23.50 -10.37 -7.01
CA ALA A 54 -22.72 -10.13 -5.78
C ALA A 54 -21.22 -10.31 -6.05
N LEU A 55 -20.83 -11.38 -6.75
CA LEU A 55 -19.45 -11.63 -7.16
C LEU A 55 -18.90 -10.51 -8.05
N ALA A 56 -19.69 -10.05 -9.04
CA ALA A 56 -19.29 -8.97 -9.93
C ALA A 56 -19.04 -7.66 -9.17
N LYS A 57 -19.90 -7.31 -8.22
CA LYS A 57 -19.74 -6.11 -7.39
C LYS A 57 -18.58 -6.21 -6.40
N ALA A 58 -18.34 -7.38 -5.81
CA ALA A 58 -17.15 -7.62 -5.00
C ALA A 58 -15.86 -7.50 -5.84
N GLY A 59 -15.86 -8.06 -7.05
CA GLY A 59 -14.74 -7.94 -7.99
C GLY A 59 -14.50 -6.51 -8.49
N GLU A 60 -15.55 -5.74 -8.76
CA GLU A 60 -15.46 -4.32 -9.11
C GLU A 60 -14.81 -3.51 -7.97
N SER A 61 -15.23 -3.76 -6.72
CA SER A 61 -14.62 -3.14 -5.53
C SER A 61 -13.14 -3.54 -5.37
N LEU A 62 -12.81 -4.83 -5.58
CA LEU A 62 -11.44 -5.32 -5.54
C LEU A 62 -10.54 -4.61 -6.57
N ASN A 63 -11.02 -4.45 -7.80
CA ASN A 63 -10.28 -3.71 -8.83
C ASN A 63 -10.07 -2.25 -8.42
N GLY A 64 -11.06 -1.61 -7.80
CA GLY A 64 -10.95 -0.25 -7.27
C GLY A 64 -9.82 -0.10 -6.26
N VAL A 65 -9.77 -0.97 -5.25
CA VAL A 65 -8.71 -0.90 -4.21
C VAL A 65 -7.32 -1.26 -4.75
N ILE A 66 -7.23 -2.17 -5.73
CA ILE A 66 -5.96 -2.44 -6.44
C ILE A 66 -5.48 -1.19 -7.16
N GLY A 67 -6.40 -0.45 -7.80
CA GLY A 67 -6.11 0.86 -8.40
C GLY A 67 -5.58 1.85 -7.36
N SER A 68 -6.27 2.01 -6.24
CA SER A 68 -5.84 2.88 -5.14
C SER A 68 -4.45 2.52 -4.60
N ARG A 69 -4.08 1.24 -4.59
CA ARG A 69 -2.74 0.79 -4.21
C ARG A 69 -1.65 1.35 -5.13
N ALA A 70 -1.91 1.35 -6.45
CA ALA A 70 -1.00 1.93 -7.44
C ALA A 70 -0.90 3.45 -7.32
N ASP A 71 -2.03 4.11 -7.05
CA ASP A 71 -2.08 5.56 -6.82
C ASP A 71 -1.28 5.94 -5.57
N MET A 72 -1.40 5.19 -4.48
CA MET A 72 -0.63 5.41 -3.26
C MET A 72 0.88 5.18 -3.45
N ALA A 73 1.28 4.21 -4.27
CA ALA A 73 2.69 4.04 -4.64
C ALA A 73 3.22 5.26 -5.40
N THR A 74 2.41 5.87 -6.26
CA THR A 74 2.75 7.10 -6.98
C THR A 74 2.82 8.30 -6.03
N ALA A 75 1.81 8.48 -5.15
CA ALA A 75 1.81 9.54 -4.15
C ALA A 75 3.04 9.46 -3.23
N THR A 76 3.40 8.26 -2.76
CA THR A 76 4.60 8.03 -1.92
C THR A 76 5.89 8.42 -2.66
N ARG A 77 5.99 8.16 -3.98
CA ARG A 77 7.13 8.59 -4.80
C ARG A 77 7.22 10.11 -4.90
N GLU A 78 6.10 10.79 -5.11
CA GLU A 78 6.06 12.25 -5.18
C GLU A 78 6.43 12.90 -3.84
N LEU A 79 5.89 12.39 -2.73
CA LEU A 79 6.26 12.85 -1.38
C LEU A 79 7.77 12.66 -1.11
N THR A 80 8.33 11.53 -1.53
CA THR A 80 9.78 11.28 -1.45
C THR A 80 10.58 12.28 -2.31
N ALA A 81 10.10 12.61 -3.51
CA ALA A 81 10.75 13.60 -4.37
C ALA A 81 10.72 15.01 -3.75
N ILE A 82 9.61 15.39 -3.11
CA ILE A 82 9.48 16.65 -2.37
C ILE A 82 10.47 16.69 -1.20
N GLN A 83 10.54 15.60 -0.43
CA GLN A 83 11.49 15.48 0.69
C GLN A 83 12.95 15.64 0.22
N ARG A 84 13.34 15.00 -0.89
CA ARG A 84 14.69 15.12 -1.45
C ARG A 84 15.06 16.54 -1.87
N ARG A 85 14.06 17.38 -2.15
CA ARG A 85 14.21 18.80 -2.54
C ARG A 85 14.02 19.77 -1.37
N SER A 86 13.89 19.28 -0.13
CA SER A 86 13.69 20.10 1.08
C SER A 86 14.90 20.07 2.02
N ASN A 87 14.81 20.84 3.10
CA ASN A 87 15.72 20.79 4.26
C ASN A 87 15.70 19.44 5.01
N LEU A 88 14.84 18.49 4.64
CA LEU A 88 14.68 17.17 5.26
C LEU A 88 15.24 16.03 4.38
N ARG A 89 16.06 16.34 3.38
CA ARG A 89 16.62 15.37 2.42
C ARG A 89 17.28 14.15 3.08
N GLU A 90 17.96 14.37 4.21
CA GLU A 90 18.72 13.34 4.94
C GLU A 90 17.93 12.73 6.11
N THR A 91 16.66 13.13 6.30
CA THR A 91 15.81 12.60 7.36
C THR A 91 15.16 11.28 6.94
N GLY A 92 15.26 10.23 7.74
CA GLY A 92 14.51 8.98 7.51
C GLY A 92 13.17 9.00 8.24
N PHE A 93 12.05 8.93 7.51
CA PHE A 93 10.70 8.81 8.10
C PHE A 93 10.12 7.39 8.02
N GLY A 94 10.83 6.42 7.43
CA GLY A 94 10.35 5.05 7.31
C GLY A 94 9.24 4.86 6.27
N CYS A 95 9.35 5.51 5.11
CA CYS A 95 8.41 5.27 4.01
C CYS A 95 8.39 3.79 3.60
N PRO A 96 7.23 3.23 3.23
CA PRO A 96 7.12 1.85 2.77
C PRO A 96 8.11 1.61 1.63
N PRO A 97 8.76 0.42 1.56
CA PRO A 97 9.75 0.14 0.54
C PRO A 97 9.10 0.30 -0.84
N LEU A 98 9.48 1.37 -1.53
CA LEU A 98 9.18 1.56 -2.94
C LEU A 98 10.12 0.59 -3.66
N GLU A 99 9.68 -0.64 -3.90
CA GLU A 99 10.49 -1.61 -4.63
C GLU A 99 10.97 -1.00 -5.95
N ARG A 100 12.24 -0.59 -5.94
CA ARG A 100 13.16 -0.66 -7.05
C ARG A 100 14.41 -1.23 -6.43
N GLY A 101 14.73 -2.47 -6.79
CA GLY A 101 15.87 -3.21 -6.29
C GLY A 101 17.09 -2.31 -6.12
N HIS A 102 17.43 -2.08 -4.86
CA HIS A 102 18.77 -1.81 -4.39
C HIS A 102 18.79 -2.28 -2.95
N SER A 103 19.38 -3.46 -2.77
CA SER A 103 19.91 -3.91 -1.50
C SER A 103 20.81 -2.81 -0.93
N THR A 104 20.30 -2.00 0.00
CA THR A 104 21.18 -1.30 0.93
C THR A 104 21.56 -2.31 2.00
N GLN A 105 22.66 -3.00 1.73
CA GLN A 105 23.41 -3.77 2.72
C GLN A 105 23.68 -2.86 3.94
N PRO A 106 23.45 -3.32 5.18
CA PRO A 106 23.80 -2.53 6.35
C PRO A 106 25.31 -2.35 6.37
N ALA A 107 25.76 -1.09 6.49
CA ALA A 107 27.17 -0.77 6.64
C ALA A 107 27.71 -1.47 7.89
N GLU A 108 28.65 -2.38 7.68
CA GLU A 108 29.41 -3.04 8.74
C GLU A 108 30.04 -1.97 9.65
N ALA A 109 29.63 -1.96 10.92
CA ALA A 109 30.35 -1.24 11.95
C ALA A 109 31.69 -1.97 12.13
N LYS A 110 32.77 -1.37 11.62
CA LYS A 110 34.13 -1.78 11.95
C LYS A 110 34.29 -1.68 13.47
N ILE A 111 34.54 -2.82 14.10
CA ILE A 111 35.04 -2.89 15.46
C ILE A 111 36.56 -2.78 15.32
N ASP A 112 37.11 -1.61 15.64
CA ASP A 112 38.55 -1.42 15.76
C ASP A 112 39.06 -2.26 16.94
N ALA A 113 40.16 -2.98 16.69
CA ALA A 113 40.84 -3.89 17.61
C ALA A 113 41.70 -3.15 18.65
#